data_AF-M5SSD0-F1
#
_entry.id   AF-M5SSD0-F1
#
_cell.length_a   1.000
_cell.length_b   1.000
_cell.length_c   1.000
_cell.angle_alpha   90.00
_cell.angle_beta   90.00
_cell.angle_gamma   90.00
#
_symmetry.space_group_name_H-M   'P 1'
#
loop_
_entity.id
_entity.type
_entity.pdbx_description
1 polymer ?
#
loop_
_entity_poly.entity_id
_entity_poly.type
_entity_poly.pdbx_seq_one_letter_code
_entity_poly.pdbx_strand_id
1 'polypeptide(L)'
;MRWMDHALDESIRRIKTPIQVSSVAGLGELRQFADRWEIELCPDAPHLSIIAPTISIDAPDEGPTPEQLDLIRQLPQQYASIESRIREELQSYFADMGAPEDYETVNFGSVDAHILSPDDEIDLEVWYSSIPEHGYMGYSVCLRDWKVHEIYGGD
;
A
#
# COMPACT_ATOMS: atom_id res chain seq x y z
N MET A 1 -7.42 -37.63 4.77
CA MET A 1 -7.37 -36.31 4.10
C MET A 1 -7.35 -35.22 5.19
N ARG A 2 -6.26 -35.12 5.97
CA ARG A 2 -6.12 -34.19 7.13
C ARG A 2 -4.71 -33.58 7.26
N TRP A 3 -3.77 -33.98 6.39
CA TRP A 3 -2.38 -33.54 6.43
C TRP A 3 -2.12 -32.31 5.53
N MET A 4 -2.91 -32.16 4.45
CA MET A 4 -2.79 -31.00 3.55
C MET A 4 -3.31 -29.72 4.20
N ASP A 5 -4.37 -29.80 5.01
CA ASP A 5 -4.90 -28.64 5.75
C ASP A 5 -3.91 -28.11 6.80
N HIS A 6 -3.19 -29.02 7.47
CA HIS A 6 -2.21 -28.65 8.50
C HIS A 6 -0.94 -28.02 7.92
N ALA A 7 -0.49 -28.49 6.74
CA ALA A 7 0.66 -27.94 6.04
C ALA A 7 0.34 -26.57 5.40
N LEU A 8 -0.87 -26.39 4.86
CA LEU A 8 -1.33 -25.08 4.40
C LEU A 8 -1.44 -24.10 5.58
N ASP A 9 -2.04 -24.52 6.71
CA ASP A 9 -2.19 -23.67 7.90
C ASP A 9 -0.83 -23.29 8.51
N GLU A 10 0.15 -24.21 8.54
CA GLU A 10 1.52 -23.88 8.98
C GLU A 10 2.27 -22.97 7.99
N SER A 11 2.09 -23.15 6.69
CA SER A 11 2.70 -22.28 5.68
C SER A 11 2.12 -20.86 5.74
N ILE A 12 0.79 -20.73 5.85
CA ILE A 12 0.09 -19.45 6.01
C ILE A 12 0.48 -18.78 7.34
N ARG A 13 0.57 -19.54 8.44
CA ARG A 13 1.06 -19.01 9.72
C ARG A 13 2.50 -18.52 9.63
N ARG A 14 3.38 -19.23 8.91
CA ARG A 14 4.78 -18.81 8.71
C ARG A 14 4.89 -17.52 7.91
N ILE A 15 4.04 -17.33 6.89
CA ILE A 15 4.03 -16.11 6.06
C ILE A 15 3.44 -14.92 6.82
N LYS A 16 2.54 -15.17 7.79
CA LYS A 16 1.89 -14.13 8.61
C LYS A 16 2.54 -13.88 9.97
N THR A 17 3.59 -14.63 10.32
CA THR A 17 4.33 -14.41 11.56
C THR A 17 5.61 -13.65 11.23
N PRO A 18 5.84 -12.47 11.82
CA PRO A 18 7.09 -11.75 11.59
C PRO A 18 8.28 -12.56 12.12
N ILE A 19 9.33 -12.65 11.32
CA ILE A 19 10.63 -13.23 11.66
C ILE A 19 11.31 -12.34 12.71
N GLN A 20 11.19 -11.03 12.54
CA GLN A 20 11.76 -10.04 13.43
C GLN A 20 10.78 -8.87 13.59
N VAL A 21 10.72 -8.32 14.80
CA VAL A 21 10.01 -7.08 15.10
C VAL A 21 10.98 -6.13 15.77
N SER A 22 11.06 -4.90 15.27
CA SER A 22 11.81 -3.80 15.84
C SER A 22 10.95 -2.54 15.90
N SER A 23 11.42 -1.51 16.59
CA SER A 23 10.71 -0.23 16.66
C SER A 23 11.51 0.84 15.93
N VAL A 24 10.83 1.63 15.11
CA VAL A 24 11.40 2.81 14.45
C VAL A 24 10.86 4.05 15.13
N ALA A 25 11.78 4.86 15.67
CA ALA A 25 11.43 6.09 16.37
C ALA A 25 10.58 7.01 15.48
N GLY A 26 9.42 7.41 16.00
CA GLY A 26 8.47 8.29 15.32
C GLY A 26 7.62 7.64 14.23
N LEU A 27 7.68 6.32 14.03
CA LEU A 27 6.85 5.61 13.05
C LEU A 27 6.02 4.48 13.67
N GLY A 28 6.66 3.56 14.41
CA GLY A 28 5.97 2.41 14.99
C GLY A 28 6.77 1.11 14.92
N GLU A 29 6.08 -0.01 14.80
CA GLU A 29 6.68 -1.34 14.73
C GLU A 29 7.04 -1.69 13.28
N LEU A 30 8.33 -1.94 13.05
CA LEU A 30 8.85 -2.50 11.81
C LEU A 30 8.91 -4.02 11.94
N ARG A 31 8.29 -4.72 11.01
CA ARG A 31 8.13 -6.17 11.00
C ARG A 31 8.77 -6.74 9.74
N GLN A 32 9.66 -7.71 9.93
CA GLN A 32 10.22 -8.50 8.85
C GLN A 32 9.39 -9.76 8.65
N PHE A 33 8.89 -9.98 7.46
CA PHE A 33 8.33 -11.26 7.02
C PHE A 33 9.31 -11.97 6.09
N ALA A 34 8.98 -13.20 5.69
CA ALA A 34 9.85 -13.98 4.81
C ALA A 34 9.96 -13.40 3.39
N ASP A 35 8.98 -12.58 2.98
CA ASP A 35 8.80 -12.09 1.62
C ASP A 35 8.67 -10.57 1.54
N ARG A 36 8.57 -9.86 2.67
CA ARG A 36 8.39 -8.40 2.70
C ARG A 36 8.74 -7.81 4.05
N TRP A 37 8.90 -6.50 4.07
CA TRP A 37 8.88 -5.70 5.29
C TRP A 37 7.55 -4.98 5.41
N GLU A 38 7.05 -4.84 6.62
CA GLU A 38 5.88 -4.01 6.89
C GLU A 38 6.17 -3.07 8.05
N ILE A 39 5.60 -1.88 8.01
CA ILE A 39 5.57 -0.99 9.16
C ILE A 39 4.12 -0.74 9.57
N GLU A 40 3.79 -1.07 10.81
CA GLU A 40 2.52 -0.67 11.40
C GLU A 40 2.70 0.72 12.00
N LEU A 41 2.02 1.70 11.40
CA LEU A 41 2.02 3.06 11.91
C LEU A 41 1.26 3.10 13.24
N CYS A 42 1.90 3.63 14.28
CA CYS A 42 1.23 3.97 15.53
C CYS A 42 0.83 5.45 15.47
N PRO A 43 -0.41 5.80 15.08
CA PRO A 43 -0.81 7.20 15.01
C PRO A 43 -0.89 7.80 16.42
N ASP A 44 -0.18 8.90 16.65
CA ASP A 44 -0.22 9.65 17.93
C ASP A 44 -1.45 10.57 18.07
N ALA A 45 -2.28 10.75 17.03
CA ALA A 45 -3.41 11.70 17.05
C ALA A 45 -4.48 11.41 15.97
N PRO A 46 -5.74 11.88 16.12
CA PRO A 46 -6.85 11.52 15.25
C PRO A 46 -6.83 12.39 13.99
N HIS A 47 -5.98 12.03 13.03
CA HIS A 47 -6.04 12.63 11.69
C HIS A 47 -6.76 11.67 10.75
N LEU A 48 -7.81 12.21 10.14
CA LEU A 48 -8.72 11.58 9.21
C LEU A 48 -7.94 11.09 7.97
N SER A 49 -8.42 9.98 7.37
CA SER A 49 -8.00 9.45 6.06
C SER A 49 -6.56 8.93 5.92
N ILE A 50 -5.93 8.43 6.99
CA ILE A 50 -4.60 7.80 6.88
C ILE A 50 -4.70 6.56 5.98
N ILE A 51 -3.88 6.54 4.92
CA ILE A 51 -3.49 5.35 4.14
C ILE A 51 -3.19 4.22 5.12
N ALA A 52 -3.63 2.99 4.82
CA ALA A 52 -3.57 1.79 5.66
C ALA A 52 -2.66 1.84 6.91
N PRO A 53 -3.15 1.39 8.08
CA PRO A 53 -2.34 1.31 9.30
C PRO A 53 -1.09 0.42 9.13
N THR A 54 -1.00 -0.38 8.06
CA THR A 54 0.17 -1.20 7.71
C THR A 54 0.65 -0.83 6.31
N ILE A 55 1.91 -0.44 6.19
CA ILE A 55 2.57 -0.12 4.91
C ILE A 55 3.54 -1.24 4.58
N SER A 56 3.47 -1.76 3.36
CA SER A 56 4.46 -2.74 2.85
C SER A 56 5.67 -2.01 2.27
N ILE A 57 6.86 -2.59 2.39
CA ILE A 57 8.12 -1.99 1.94
C ILE A 57 8.94 -3.05 1.21
N ASP A 58 9.32 -2.77 -0.03
CA ASP A 58 10.30 -3.54 -0.78
C ASP A 58 11.70 -3.15 -0.35
N ALA A 59 12.22 -3.95 0.58
CA ALA A 59 13.52 -3.73 1.18
C ALA A 59 14.33 -5.04 1.22
N PRO A 60 15.66 -4.95 1.13
CA PRO A 60 16.53 -6.12 1.28
C PRO A 60 16.39 -6.76 2.68
N ASP A 61 16.99 -7.95 2.86
CA ASP A 61 16.97 -8.69 4.12
C ASP A 61 17.53 -7.90 5.32
N GLU A 62 18.35 -6.88 5.05
CA GLU A 62 18.97 -6.00 6.04
C GLU A 62 17.99 -4.93 6.58
N GLY A 63 16.88 -4.71 5.88
CA GLY A 63 15.84 -3.76 6.26
C GLY A 63 15.70 -2.57 5.30
N PRO A 64 14.68 -1.72 5.54
CA PRO A 64 14.39 -0.54 4.73
C PRO A 64 15.50 0.51 4.82
N THR A 65 15.70 1.21 3.71
CA THR A 65 16.68 2.30 3.61
C THR A 65 16.22 3.57 4.36
N PRO A 66 17.14 4.48 4.72
CA PRO A 66 16.79 5.77 5.30
C PRO A 66 15.80 6.56 4.45
N GLU A 67 15.96 6.55 3.13
CA GLU A 67 15.10 7.23 2.16
C GLU A 67 13.66 6.70 2.21
N GLN A 68 13.50 5.37 2.26
CA GLN A 68 12.18 4.74 2.40
C GLN A 68 11.54 5.09 3.76
N LEU A 69 12.31 5.09 4.85
CA LEU A 69 11.82 5.51 6.16
C LEU A 69 11.40 6.99 6.19
N ASP A 70 12.12 7.86 5.48
CA ASP A 70 11.77 9.27 5.33
C ASP A 70 10.51 9.47 4.48
N LEU A 71 10.29 8.63 3.47
CA LEU A 71 9.05 8.61 2.69
C LEU A 71 7.84 8.25 3.57
N ILE A 72 7.96 7.21 4.42
CA ILE A 72 6.92 6.79 5.36
C ILE A 72 6.54 7.93 6.31
N ARG A 73 7.55 8.66 6.83
CA ARG A 73 7.30 9.81 7.73
C ARG A 73 6.49 10.91 7.07
N GLN A 74 6.68 11.12 5.77
CA GLN A 74 6.02 12.19 5.01
C GLN A 74 4.66 11.76 4.47
N LEU A 75 4.46 10.47 4.25
CA LEU A 75 3.29 9.87 3.60
C LEU A 75 1.95 10.40 4.15
N PRO A 76 1.69 10.48 5.46
CA PRO A 76 0.41 11.01 5.95
C PRO A 76 0.11 12.44 5.50
N GLN A 77 1.12 13.33 5.52
CA GLN A 77 0.94 14.73 5.15
C GLN A 77 0.90 14.90 3.63
N GLN A 78 1.78 14.23 2.91
CA GLN A 78 1.89 14.36 1.46
C GLN A 78 0.67 13.74 0.78
N TYR A 79 0.25 12.54 1.18
CA TYR A 79 -0.92 11.90 0.60
C TYR A 79 -2.18 12.74 0.78
N ALA A 80 -2.42 13.27 1.98
CA ALA A 80 -3.57 14.15 2.23
C ALA A 80 -3.58 15.38 1.30
N SER A 81 -2.40 15.86 0.88
CA SER A 81 -2.28 17.00 -0.04
C SER A 81 -2.47 16.64 -1.52
N ILE A 82 -2.32 15.37 -1.89
CA ILE A 82 -2.38 14.90 -3.29
C ILE A 82 -3.58 14.01 -3.57
N GLU A 83 -4.33 13.59 -2.56
CA GLU A 83 -5.49 12.69 -2.69
C GLU A 83 -6.52 13.22 -3.71
N SER A 84 -6.80 14.52 -3.70
CA SER A 84 -7.73 15.12 -4.67
C SER A 84 -7.23 14.95 -6.11
N ARG A 85 -5.92 15.10 -6.32
CA ARG A 85 -5.30 14.91 -7.63
C ARG A 85 -5.32 13.45 -8.05
N ILE A 86 -5.07 12.52 -7.13
CA ILE A 86 -5.19 11.09 -7.42
C ILE A 86 -6.60 10.75 -7.92
N ARG A 87 -7.62 11.26 -7.24
CA ARG A 87 -9.03 11.07 -7.63
C ARG A 87 -9.32 11.62 -9.03
N GLU A 88 -8.83 12.82 -9.33
CA GLU A 88 -8.99 13.46 -10.64
C GLU A 88 -8.32 12.67 -11.78
N GLU A 89 -7.10 12.17 -11.55
CA GLU A 89 -6.33 11.39 -12.53
C GLU A 89 -6.97 10.01 -12.74
N LEU A 90 -7.44 9.35 -11.67
CA LEU A 90 -8.20 8.10 -11.77
C LEU A 90 -9.49 8.30 -12.57
N GLN A 91 -10.26 9.35 -12.28
CA GLN A 91 -11.49 9.63 -13.03
C GLN A 91 -11.21 9.85 -14.52
N SER A 92 -10.12 10.56 -14.84
CA SER A 92 -9.69 10.79 -16.22
C SER A 92 -9.27 9.48 -16.89
N TYR A 93 -8.53 8.62 -16.20
CA TYR A 93 -8.14 7.29 -16.66
C TYR A 93 -9.34 6.43 -17.06
N PHE A 94 -10.39 6.36 -16.23
CA PHE A 94 -11.62 5.63 -16.58
C PHE A 94 -12.37 6.22 -17.77
N ALA A 95 -12.41 7.55 -17.87
CA ALA A 95 -13.02 8.22 -19.02
C ALA A 95 -12.28 7.89 -20.32
N ASP A 96 -10.94 7.87 -20.29
CA ASP A 96 -10.09 7.55 -21.44
C ASP A 96 -10.19 6.08 -21.87
N MET A 97 -10.43 5.17 -20.93
CA MET A 97 -10.74 3.75 -21.23
C MET A 97 -12.15 3.54 -21.78
N GLY A 98 -13.01 4.57 -21.76
CA GLY A 98 -14.40 4.46 -22.17
C GLY A 98 -15.32 3.74 -21.16
N ALA A 99 -14.90 3.68 -19.89
CA ALA A 99 -15.65 3.08 -18.78
C ALA A 99 -15.76 4.04 -17.58
N PRO A 100 -16.27 5.28 -17.76
CA PRO A 100 -16.37 6.27 -16.69
C PRO A 100 -17.23 5.82 -15.49
N GLU A 101 -18.18 4.90 -15.70
CA GLU A 101 -19.01 4.33 -14.64
C GLU A 101 -18.22 3.45 -13.65
N ASP A 102 -17.11 2.84 -14.08
CA ASP A 102 -16.30 1.97 -13.22
C ASP A 102 -15.57 2.77 -12.14
N TYR A 103 -15.36 4.07 -12.35
CA TYR A 103 -14.81 4.97 -11.33
C TYR A 103 -15.66 5.00 -10.05
N GLU A 104 -16.98 4.89 -10.17
CA GLU A 104 -17.90 4.88 -9.03
C GLU A 104 -17.75 3.60 -8.17
N THR A 105 -17.06 2.59 -8.70
CA THR A 105 -16.78 1.35 -7.97
C THR A 105 -15.52 1.44 -7.13
N VAL A 106 -14.67 2.48 -7.29
CA VAL A 106 -13.40 2.59 -6.58
C VAL A 106 -13.62 2.86 -5.08
N ASN A 107 -13.09 1.98 -4.23
CA ASN A 107 -13.17 2.10 -2.78
C ASN A 107 -11.97 2.88 -2.21
N PHE A 108 -12.14 4.20 -2.09
CA PHE A 108 -11.16 5.07 -1.44
C PHE A 108 -11.05 4.89 0.08
N GLY A 109 -11.90 4.06 0.69
CA GLY A 109 -11.83 3.73 2.12
C GLY A 109 -10.90 2.55 2.44
N SER A 110 -10.54 1.74 1.43
CA SER A 110 -9.59 0.63 1.56
C SER A 110 -8.40 0.90 0.66
N VAL A 111 -7.41 1.59 1.22
CA VAL A 111 -6.21 2.02 0.50
C VAL A 111 -5.00 1.36 1.11
N ASP A 112 -4.26 0.60 0.31
CA ASP A 112 -2.99 0.01 0.69
C ASP A 112 -1.84 0.78 0.02
N ALA A 113 -0.72 0.91 0.71
CA ALA A 113 0.47 1.55 0.17
C ALA A 113 1.66 0.60 0.21
N HIS A 114 2.42 0.64 -0.86
CA HIS A 114 3.63 -0.15 -1.05
C HIS A 114 4.77 0.75 -1.48
N ILE A 115 5.80 0.80 -0.65
CA ILE A 115 7.02 1.58 -0.93
C ILE A 115 7.95 0.69 -1.72
N LEU A 116 8.29 1.13 -2.92
CA LEU A 116 9.12 0.38 -3.86
C LEU A 116 10.60 0.53 -3.53
N SER A 117 11.46 -0.18 -4.27
CA SER A 117 12.90 -0.10 -4.09
C SER A 117 13.40 1.31 -4.46
N PRO A 118 14.43 1.85 -3.80
CA PRO A 118 15.02 3.14 -4.18
C PRO A 118 15.56 3.20 -5.62
N ASP A 119 15.79 2.03 -6.23
CA ASP A 119 16.25 1.90 -7.61
C ASP A 119 15.10 1.94 -8.64
N ASP A 120 13.85 1.90 -8.20
CA ASP A 120 12.67 1.99 -9.07
C ASP A 120 12.41 3.45 -9.51
N GLU A 121 11.78 3.62 -10.68
CA GLU A 121 11.42 4.95 -11.19
C GLU A 121 10.24 5.59 -10.44
N ILE A 122 9.55 4.79 -9.63
CA ILE A 122 8.37 5.12 -8.84
C ILE A 122 8.74 4.88 -7.38
N ASP A 123 8.39 5.82 -6.50
CA ASP A 123 8.75 5.72 -5.08
C ASP A 123 7.68 4.93 -4.28
N LEU A 124 6.41 5.07 -4.69
CA LEU A 124 5.25 4.62 -3.93
C LEU A 124 4.14 4.16 -4.87
N GLU A 125 3.66 2.95 -4.67
CA GLU A 125 2.43 2.45 -5.27
C GLU A 125 1.29 2.53 -4.24
N VAL A 126 0.16 3.09 -4.66
CA VAL A 126 -1.06 3.17 -3.85
C VAL A 126 -2.14 2.33 -4.51
N TRP A 127 -2.63 1.31 -3.82
CA TRP A 127 -3.63 0.39 -4.30
C TRP A 127 -5.02 0.70 -3.74
N TYR A 128 -5.99 0.70 -4.63
CA TYR A 128 -7.42 0.80 -4.34
C TYR A 128 -8.11 -0.45 -4.84
N SER A 129 -9.08 -0.95 -4.08
CA SER A 129 -9.96 -2.02 -4.52
C SER A 129 -11.28 -1.47 -5.00
N SER A 130 -12.04 -2.26 -5.77
CA SER A 130 -13.45 -1.98 -6.00
C SER A 130 -14.30 -2.28 -4.76
N ILE A 131 -15.45 -1.63 -4.68
CA ILE A 131 -16.50 -1.89 -3.70
C ILE A 131 -17.01 -3.33 -3.91
N PRO A 132 -17.15 -4.16 -2.85
CA PRO A 132 -17.44 -5.60 -2.98
C PRO A 132 -18.66 -5.96 -3.84
N GLU A 133 -19.68 -5.10 -3.86
CA GLU A 133 -20.89 -5.26 -4.65
C GLU A 133 -20.67 -5.28 -6.17
N HIS A 134 -19.53 -4.74 -6.63
CA HIS A 134 -19.19 -4.57 -8.05
C HIS A 134 -18.08 -5.51 -8.54
N GLY A 135 -17.71 -6.51 -7.72
CA GLY A 135 -16.57 -7.40 -7.98
C GLY A 135 -15.33 -6.97 -7.20
N TYR A 136 -14.23 -7.70 -7.41
CA TYR A 136 -12.92 -7.39 -6.84
C TYR A 136 -11.98 -7.05 -7.99
N MET A 137 -11.83 -5.76 -8.27
CA MET A 137 -10.88 -5.20 -9.21
C MET A 137 -9.90 -4.33 -8.42
N GLY A 138 -8.64 -4.34 -8.85
CA GLY A 138 -7.58 -3.54 -8.27
C GLY A 138 -7.21 -2.36 -9.16
N TYR A 139 -6.94 -1.21 -8.56
CA TYR A 139 -6.45 -0.02 -9.25
C TYR A 139 -5.24 0.49 -8.50
N SER A 140 -4.11 0.57 -9.17
CA SER A 140 -2.90 1.09 -8.59
C SER A 140 -2.56 2.45 -9.18
N VAL A 141 -2.14 3.35 -8.30
CA VAL A 141 -1.68 4.69 -8.64
C VAL A 141 -0.23 4.79 -8.19
N CYS A 142 0.66 4.94 -9.16
CA CYS A 142 2.09 5.07 -8.93
C CYS A 142 2.48 6.53 -8.77
N LEU A 143 3.22 6.81 -7.71
CA LEU A 143 3.67 8.13 -7.33
C LEU A 143 5.18 8.24 -7.44
N ARG A 144 5.63 9.33 -8.06
CA ARG A 144 7.03 9.76 -8.08
C ARG A 144 7.13 11.19 -7.58
N ASP A 145 7.99 11.45 -6.61
CA ASP A 145 8.12 12.76 -5.96
C ASP A 145 6.75 13.33 -5.52
N TRP A 146 5.88 12.46 -4.98
CA TRP A 146 4.49 12.78 -4.59
C TRP A 146 3.59 13.30 -5.72
N LYS A 147 3.87 12.92 -6.98
CA LYS A 147 3.01 13.22 -8.13
C LYS A 147 2.56 11.93 -8.79
N VAL A 148 1.32 11.92 -9.25
CA VAL A 148 0.80 10.83 -10.08
C VAL A 148 1.68 10.71 -11.32
N HIS A 149 2.29 9.53 -11.46
CA HIS A 149 3.17 9.17 -12.56
C HIS A 149 2.45 8.25 -13.54
N GLU A 150 1.81 7.21 -13.03
CA GLU A 150 1.12 6.19 -13.82
C GLU A 150 -0.08 5.61 -13.04
N ILE A 151 -1.07 5.11 -13.77
CA ILE A 151 -2.25 4.43 -13.23
C ILE A 151 -2.47 3.15 -14.04
N TYR A 152 -2.77 2.05 -13.35
CA TYR A 152 -3.16 0.78 -13.96
C TYR A 152 -4.32 0.12 -13.23
N GLY A 153 -5.15 -0.57 -14.01
CA GLY A 153 -6.19 -1.47 -13.51
C GLY A 153 -5.78 -2.93 -13.70
N GLY A 154 -6.08 -3.77 -12.71
CA GLY A 154 -5.89 -5.21 -12.75
C GLY A 154 -7.11 -5.95 -12.21
N ASP A 155 -7.31 -7.17 -12.70
CA ASP A 155 -8.29 -8.15 -12.20
C ASP A 155 -7.60 -9.16 -11.28
#